data_AF-A0A396J0E1-F1
#
_entry.id   AF-A0A396J0E1-F1
#
_cell.length_a   1.000
_cell.length_b   1.000
_cell.length_c   1.000
_cell.angle_alpha   90.00
_cell.angle_beta   90.00
_cell.angle_gamma   90.00
#
_symmetry.space_group_name_H-M   'P 1'
#
loop_
_entity.id
_entity.type
_entity.pdbx_description
1 polymer ?
#
loop_
_entity_poly.entity_id
_entity_poly.type
_entity_poly.pdbx_seq_one_letter_code
_entity_poly.pdbx_strand_id
1 'polypeptide(L)'
;MTMASHLFSKQNFKEKNVVFSPLTLHTVLSINAAGSEGPTQQELLDFLGSKSTEHLNSFASHLLSVVLKDASPTDGPRLSFVNGVWVEQTLSLQPSFKQIVASY
;
A
#
# COMPACT_ATOMS: atom_id res chain seq x y z
N MET A 1 12.34 14.03 -3.72
CA MET A 1 12.67 13.69 -2.32
C MET A 1 11.94 12.39 -2.00
N THR A 2 12.60 11.34 -1.54
CA THR A 2 11.93 10.05 -1.25
C THR A 2 11.16 10.13 0.06
N MET A 3 10.10 9.32 0.21
CA MET A 3 9.28 9.29 1.44
C MET A 3 10.11 8.99 2.70
N ALA A 4 11.13 8.13 2.57
CA ALA A 4 12.11 7.84 3.61
C ALA A 4 12.83 9.11 4.09
N SER A 5 13.37 9.91 3.15
CA SER A 5 14.07 11.15 3.48
C SER A 5 13.17 12.15 4.16
N HIS A 6 11.90 12.24 3.74
CA HIS A 6 10.93 13.11 4.40
C HIS A 6 10.66 12.65 5.84
N LEU A 7 10.40 11.34 6.04
CA LEU A 7 10.16 10.75 7.34
C LEU A 7 11.35 10.97 8.28
N PHE A 8 12.56 10.66 7.84
CA PHE A 8 13.77 10.73 8.67
C PHE A 8 14.21 12.16 8.99
N SER A 9 13.76 13.16 8.22
CA SER A 9 14.02 14.58 8.51
C SER A 9 13.19 15.16 9.65
N LYS A 10 12.14 14.46 10.12
CA LYS A 10 11.29 14.99 11.20
C LYS A 10 12.02 14.94 12.54
N GLN A 11 11.94 16.03 13.30
CA GLN A 11 12.58 16.17 14.62
C GLN A 11 12.23 15.01 15.58
N ASN A 12 11.00 14.48 15.48
CA ASN A 12 10.46 13.40 16.28
C ASN A 12 11.28 12.09 16.19
N PHE A 13 12.00 11.92 15.09
CA PHE A 13 12.82 10.75 14.75
C PHE A 13 14.32 11.02 14.77
N LYS A 14 14.74 12.25 15.09
CA LYS A 14 16.15 12.57 15.24
C LYS A 14 16.75 11.70 16.36
N GLU A 15 17.90 11.10 16.09
CA GLU A 15 18.63 10.21 17.02
C GLU A 15 17.88 8.92 17.43
N LYS A 16 16.84 8.53 16.68
CA LYS A 16 16.12 7.27 16.87
C LYS A 16 16.34 6.31 15.71
N ASN A 17 16.34 5.01 16.00
CA ASN A 17 16.22 4.00 14.96
C ASN A 17 14.81 4.07 14.36
N VAL A 18 14.73 4.11 13.03
CA VAL A 18 13.46 4.14 12.29
C VAL A 18 13.47 2.99 11.29
N VAL A 19 12.38 2.23 11.30
CA VAL A 19 12.08 1.24 10.27
C VAL A 19 10.71 1.56 9.69
N PHE A 20 10.59 1.50 8.37
CA PHE A 20 9.31 1.57 7.70
C PHE A 20 9.35 0.71 6.44
N SER A 21 8.20 0.26 5.97
CA SER A 21 8.05 -0.48 4.73
C SER A 21 7.50 0.45 3.65
N PRO A 22 8.32 0.88 2.67
CA PRO A 22 7.83 1.64 1.51
C PRO A 22 6.71 0.89 0.78
N LEU A 23 6.81 -0.43 0.73
CA LEU A 23 5.83 -1.30 0.08
C LEU A 23 4.46 -1.25 0.77
N THR A 24 4.41 -1.32 2.10
CA THR A 24 3.14 -1.22 2.84
C THR A 24 2.46 0.13 2.58
N LEU A 25 3.23 1.21 2.56
CA LEU A 25 2.70 2.55 2.29
C LEU A 25 2.22 2.70 0.85
N HIS A 26 2.97 2.17 -0.11
CA HIS A 26 2.56 2.10 -1.50
C HIS A 26 1.22 1.36 -1.65
N THR A 27 1.06 0.20 -1.00
CA THR A 27 -0.20 -0.57 -1.04
C THR A 27 -1.39 0.21 -0.48
N VAL A 28 -1.23 0.87 0.66
CA VAL A 28 -2.31 1.70 1.24
C VAL A 28 -2.68 2.85 0.31
N LEU A 29 -1.71 3.51 -0.31
CA LEU A 29 -1.98 4.58 -1.28
C LEU A 29 -2.66 4.04 -2.55
N SER A 30 -2.30 2.85 -3.02
CA SER A 30 -2.99 2.19 -4.14
C SER A 30 -4.44 1.88 -3.82
N ILE A 31 -4.74 1.38 -2.60
CA ILE A 31 -6.11 1.16 -2.13
C ILE A 31 -6.89 2.49 -2.13
N ASN A 32 -6.29 3.58 -1.64
CA ASN A 32 -6.93 4.90 -1.67
C ASN A 32 -7.17 5.38 -3.11
N ALA A 33 -6.23 5.16 -4.03
CA ALA A 33 -6.40 5.52 -5.44
C ALA A 33 -7.59 4.78 -6.07
N ALA A 34 -7.70 3.47 -5.80
CA ALA A 34 -8.81 2.64 -6.25
C ALA A 34 -10.18 3.02 -5.66
N GLY A 35 -10.20 3.66 -4.50
CA GLY A 35 -11.42 4.15 -3.84
C GLY A 35 -11.76 5.61 -4.12
N SER A 36 -10.97 6.28 -4.97
CA SER A 36 -11.10 7.71 -5.29
C SER A 36 -11.36 7.93 -6.78
N GLU A 37 -11.81 9.12 -7.15
CA GLU A 37 -12.03 9.53 -8.54
C GLU A 37 -11.56 10.97 -8.75
N GLY A 38 -11.42 11.39 -10.02
CA GLY A 38 -11.11 12.76 -10.40
C GLY A 38 -9.72 13.22 -9.91
N PRO A 39 -9.57 14.47 -9.45
CA PRO A 39 -8.27 15.04 -9.08
C PRO A 39 -7.55 14.23 -8.00
N THR A 40 -8.27 13.73 -6.99
CA THR A 40 -7.68 12.94 -5.90
C THR A 40 -7.03 11.66 -6.42
N GLN A 41 -7.71 10.94 -7.33
CA GLN A 41 -7.15 9.74 -7.93
C GLN A 41 -5.91 10.07 -8.76
N GLN A 42 -5.95 11.17 -9.52
CA GLN A 42 -4.83 11.59 -10.36
C GLN A 42 -3.58 11.92 -9.53
N GLU A 43 -3.73 12.69 -8.44
CA GLU A 43 -2.61 13.00 -7.55
C GLU A 43 -1.97 11.74 -6.94
N LEU A 44 -2.79 10.76 -6.55
CA LEU A 44 -2.30 9.48 -6.02
C LEU A 44 -1.58 8.66 -7.10
N LEU A 45 -2.12 8.61 -8.32
CA LEU A 45 -1.50 7.91 -9.45
C LEU A 45 -0.15 8.55 -9.83
N ASP A 46 -0.09 9.87 -9.90
CA ASP A 46 1.13 10.61 -10.20
C ASP A 46 2.19 10.40 -9.12
N PHE A 47 1.77 10.44 -7.84
CA PHE A 47 2.66 10.18 -6.71
C PHE A 47 3.22 8.75 -6.73
N LEU A 48 2.40 7.77 -7.11
CA LEU A 48 2.79 6.36 -7.23
C LEU A 48 3.49 6.03 -8.55
N GLY A 49 3.61 6.99 -9.48
CA GLY A 49 4.21 6.79 -10.79
C GLY A 49 3.44 5.80 -11.67
N SER A 50 2.13 5.70 -11.49
CA SER A 50 1.27 4.77 -12.24
C SER A 50 0.32 5.49 -13.17
N LYS A 51 -0.05 4.83 -14.27
CA LYS A 51 -1.00 5.36 -15.26
C LYS A 51 -2.46 5.05 -14.90
N SER A 52 -2.71 4.03 -14.08
CA SER A 52 -4.05 3.62 -13.69
C SER A 52 -4.06 2.79 -12.41
N THR A 53 -5.24 2.62 -11.82
CA THR A 53 -5.45 1.80 -10.62
C THR A 53 -5.36 0.31 -10.94
N GLU A 54 -5.72 -0.13 -12.15
CA GLU A 54 -5.53 -1.51 -12.61
C GLU A 54 -4.04 -1.89 -12.66
N HIS A 55 -3.20 -0.96 -13.10
CA HIS A 55 -1.75 -1.17 -13.10
C HIS A 55 -1.21 -1.30 -11.67
N LEU A 56 -1.71 -0.49 -10.73
CA LEU A 56 -1.35 -0.59 -9.31
C LEU A 56 -1.81 -1.91 -8.68
N ASN A 57 -3.03 -2.36 -8.99
CA ASN A 57 -3.59 -3.62 -8.48
C ASN A 57 -2.77 -4.82 -9.00
N SER A 58 -2.49 -4.85 -10.31
CA SER A 58 -1.68 -5.91 -10.93
C SER A 58 -0.27 -5.99 -10.34
N PHE A 59 0.38 -4.83 -10.16
CA PHE A 59 1.70 -4.76 -9.54
C PHE A 59 1.69 -5.28 -8.09
N ALA A 60 0.67 -4.91 -7.31
CA ALA A 60 0.53 -5.40 -5.94
C ALA A 60 0.29 -6.92 -5.88
N SER A 61 -0.59 -7.47 -6.72
CA SER A 61 -0.82 -8.92 -6.80
C SER A 61 0.46 -9.68 -7.18
N HIS A 62 1.29 -9.12 -8.07
CA HIS A 62 2.59 -9.72 -8.41
C HIS A 62 3.56 -9.71 -7.23
N LEU A 63 3.67 -8.58 -6.51
CA LEU A 63 4.51 -8.48 -5.32
C LEU A 63 4.08 -9.45 -4.22
N LEU A 64 2.78 -9.58 -3.96
CA LEU A 64 2.25 -10.49 -2.95
C LEU A 64 2.53 -11.96 -3.28
N SER A 65 2.33 -12.35 -4.54
CA SER A 65 2.47 -13.74 -4.98
C SER A 65 3.93 -14.20 -5.13
N VAL A 66 4.84 -13.29 -5.46
CA VAL A 66 6.24 -13.63 -5.76
C VAL A 66 7.20 -13.15 -4.69
N VAL A 67 7.12 -11.86 -4.31
CA VAL A 67 8.15 -11.21 -3.47
C VAL A 67 7.86 -11.37 -1.98
N LEU A 68 6.59 -11.28 -1.58
CA LEU A 68 6.17 -11.41 -0.18
C LEU A 68 5.73 -12.83 0.20
N LYS A 69 5.95 -13.80 -0.69
CA LYS A 69 5.66 -15.20 -0.40
C LYS A 69 6.48 -15.66 0.79
N ASP A 70 5.81 -16.28 1.76
CA ASP A 70 6.47 -16.87 2.92
C ASP A 70 7.45 -17.96 2.45
N ALA A 71 8.73 -17.74 2.72
CA ALA A 71 9.81 -18.64 2.36
C ALA A 71 10.22 -19.56 3.52
N SER A 72 9.56 -19.46 4.68
CA SER A 72 9.83 -20.34 5.83
C SER A 72 9.72 -21.85 5.54
N PRO A 73 8.88 -22.35 4.60
CA PRO A 73 8.85 -23.77 4.25
C PRO A 73 10.12 -24.26 3.53
N THR A 74 10.97 -23.36 3.05
CA THR A 74 12.22 -23.65 2.34
C THR A 74 13.43 -23.07 3.07
N ASP A 75 13.37 -23.03 4.41
CA ASP A 75 14.40 -22.46 5.30
C ASP A 75 14.73 -20.98 5.05
N GLY A 76 13.80 -20.26 4.40
CA GLY A 76 13.90 -18.84 4.11
C GLY A 76 13.23 -17.94 5.16
N PRO A 77 13.23 -16.62 4.94
CA PRO A 77 12.59 -15.68 5.85
C PRO A 77 11.08 -15.91 5.95
N ARG A 78 10.57 -15.83 7.17
CA ARG A 78 9.13 -15.77 7.42
C ARG A 78 8.63 -14.36 7.14
N LEU A 79 7.72 -14.23 6.17
CA LEU A 79 7.09 -12.96 5.80
C LEU A 79 5.58 -13.02 6.05
N SER A 80 5.04 -11.93 6.55
CA SER A 80 3.61 -11.72 6.70
C SER A 80 3.28 -10.28 6.30
N PHE A 81 2.23 -10.13 5.51
CA PHE A 81 1.77 -8.84 5.00
C PHE A 81 0.26 -8.77 5.18
N VAL A 82 -0.22 -7.71 5.81
CA VAL A 82 -1.63 -7.54 6.18
C VAL A 82 -2.02 -6.10 5.94
N ASN A 83 -3.15 -5.90 5.26
CA ASN A 83 -3.80 -4.60 5.11
C ASN A 83 -5.26 -4.70 5.57
N GLY A 84 -5.84 -3.56 5.91
CA GLY A 84 -7.24 -3.49 6.29
C GLY A 84 -7.80 -2.08 6.13
N VAL A 85 -9.11 -2.02 5.88
CA VAL A 85 -9.86 -0.76 5.78
C VAL A 85 -10.96 -0.80 6.83
N TRP A 86 -10.97 0.20 7.70
CA TRP A 86 -12.04 0.43 8.67
C TRP A 86 -12.79 1.69 8.27
N VAL A 87 -14.11 1.58 8.19
CA VAL A 87 -15.01 2.71 7.89
C VAL A 87 -16.01 2.88 9.02
N GLU A 88 -16.56 4.08 9.11
CA GLU A 88 -17.65 4.40 10.02
C GLU A 88 -18.87 3.49 9.73
N GLN A 89 -19.55 3.02 10.78
CA GLN A 89 -20.52 1.92 10.70
C GLN A 89 -21.77 2.29 9.87
N THR A 90 -22.15 3.56 9.80
CA THR A 90 -23.28 4.00 8.98
C THR A 90 -22.94 4.07 7.49
N LEU A 91 -21.66 4.04 7.12
CA LEU A 91 -21.21 4.06 5.73
C LEU A 91 -21.19 2.65 5.12
N SER A 92 -21.61 2.56 3.87
CA SER A 92 -21.53 1.35 3.07
C SER A 92 -20.46 1.48 1.99
N LEU A 93 -19.50 0.55 1.98
CA LEU A 93 -18.51 0.44 0.91
C LEU A 93 -19.14 -0.18 -0.34
N GLN A 94 -18.78 0.36 -1.52
CA GLN A 94 -19.16 -0.24 -2.80
C GLN A 94 -18.63 -1.68 -2.91
N PRO A 95 -19.43 -2.62 -3.45
CA PRO A 95 -19.00 -4.02 -3.61
C PRO A 95 -17.71 -4.18 -4.43
N SER A 96 -17.56 -3.40 -5.50
CA SER A 96 -16.35 -3.36 -6.33
C SER A 96 -15.11 -2.98 -5.53
N PHE A 97 -15.21 -1.97 -4.68
CA PHE A 97 -14.10 -1.55 -3.81
C PHE A 97 -13.73 -2.62 -2.78
N LYS A 98 -14.72 -3.32 -2.18
CA LYS A 98 -14.44 -4.43 -1.27
C LYS A 98 -13.65 -5.55 -1.93
N GLN A 99 -13.95 -5.88 -3.19
CA GLN A 99 -13.22 -6.89 -3.95
C GLN A 99 -11.76 -6.49 -4.16
N ILE A 100 -11.52 -5.21 -4.45
CA ILE A 100 -10.15 -4.68 -4.58
C ILE A 100 -9.40 -4.82 -3.26
N VAL A 101 -9.97 -4.37 -2.13
CA VAL A 101 -9.32 -4.48 -0.82
C VAL A 101 -9.02 -5.94 -0.43
N ALA A 102 -9.91 -6.88 -0.78
CA ALA A 102 -9.71 -8.30 -0.52
C ALA A 102 -8.64 -8.97 -1.41
N SER A 103 -8.16 -8.28 -2.45
CA SER A 103 -7.10 -8.77 -3.34
C SER A 103 -5.69 -8.37 -2.90
N TYR A 104 -5.57 -7.59 -1.82
CA TYR A 104 -4.33 -7.10 -1.22
C TYR A 104 -3.87 -7.86 0.02
#